data_AF-C4IYM3-F1
#
_entry.id   AF-C4IYM3-F1
#
_cell.length_a   1.000
_cell.length_b   1.000
_cell.length_c   1.000
_cell.angle_alpha   90.00
_cell.angle_beta   90.00
_cell.angle_gamma   90.00
#
_symmetry.space_group_name_H-M   'P 1'
#
loop_
_entity.id
_entity.type
_entity.pdbx_description
1 polymer ?
#
loop_
_entity_poly.entity_id
_entity_poly.type
_entity_poly.pdbx_seq_one_letter_code
_entity_poly.pdbx_strand_id
1 'polypeptide(L)'
;MAAKSGYTRRLPLTGETAPPPPSAVLYVANCGPAVGVTDADVRSTFGAFGEVAGVQAADDSGARIIVRFHEPAAAEAAMAALHGRPCDLLAGRVLHIRYSVPVKPKARPGGSVPVAHAASELGIPGIYMVQEFVTAAEEQELLSAVDSKTWKRLAKRRVQHYGYEFLYEVSSTLQGMLIRSSSWVNCLLLFQLSLRRLLLFLV
;
A
#
# COMPACT_ATOMS: atom_id res chain seq x y z
N MET A 1 -38.79 5.89 -12.85
CA MET A 1 -37.99 6.24 -14.03
C MET A 1 -36.52 6.06 -13.68
N ALA A 2 -35.85 5.09 -14.31
CA ALA A 2 -34.49 4.68 -13.96
C ALA A 2 -33.46 5.62 -14.61
N ALA A 3 -32.73 6.38 -13.80
CA ALA A 3 -31.62 7.20 -14.25
C ALA A 3 -30.37 6.32 -14.42
N LYS A 4 -29.96 6.14 -15.69
CA LYS A 4 -28.69 5.52 -16.06
C LYS A 4 -27.56 6.50 -15.70
N SER A 5 -26.82 6.23 -14.63
CA SER A 5 -25.67 7.05 -14.24
C SER A 5 -24.42 6.51 -14.92
N GLY A 6 -24.03 7.17 -16.00
CA GLY A 6 -22.77 6.97 -16.70
C GLY A 6 -21.65 7.68 -15.96
N TYR A 7 -20.77 6.90 -15.32
CA TYR A 7 -19.35 7.22 -15.23
C TYR A 7 -18.57 5.91 -15.08
N THR A 8 -18.57 5.11 -16.15
CA THR A 8 -17.53 4.10 -16.30
C THR A 8 -16.22 4.85 -16.51
N ARG A 9 -15.34 4.82 -15.51
CA ARG A 9 -13.91 4.94 -15.80
C ARG A 9 -13.66 3.86 -16.85
N ARG A 10 -13.50 4.25 -18.12
CA ARG A 10 -12.99 3.34 -19.14
C ARG A 10 -11.63 2.91 -18.61
N LEU A 11 -11.56 1.69 -18.07
CA LEU A 11 -10.29 0.98 -18.04
C LEU A 11 -9.76 1.08 -19.47
N PRO A 12 -8.47 1.39 -19.67
CA PRO A 12 -7.85 1.08 -20.95
C PRO A 12 -8.27 -0.35 -21.30
N LEU A 13 -8.96 -0.51 -22.43
CA LEU A 13 -9.27 -1.80 -23.03
C LEU A 13 -7.94 -2.40 -23.52
N THR A 14 -7.07 -2.76 -22.58
CA THR A 14 -5.89 -3.57 -22.85
C THR A 14 -6.22 -4.97 -22.37
N GLY A 15 -6.87 -5.71 -23.28
CA GLY A 15 -7.01 -7.16 -23.27
C GLY A 15 -7.62 -7.76 -22.02
N GLU A 16 -8.89 -8.15 -22.10
CA GLU A 16 -9.39 -9.29 -21.34
C GLU A 16 -8.52 -10.52 -21.69
N THR A 17 -7.41 -10.65 -20.98
CA THR A 17 -6.74 -11.92 -20.84
C THR A 17 -7.60 -12.69 -19.86
N ALA A 18 -8.15 -13.83 -20.31
CA ALA A 18 -8.80 -14.78 -19.43
C ALA A 18 -7.96 -14.96 -18.15
N PRO A 19 -8.59 -15.13 -16.96
CA PRO A 19 -7.84 -15.33 -15.74
C PRO A 19 -6.78 -16.42 -16.00
N PRO A 20 -5.51 -16.17 -15.64
CA PRO A 20 -4.44 -17.12 -15.92
C PRO A 20 -4.86 -18.49 -15.39
N PRO A 21 -4.54 -19.57 -16.14
CA PRO A 21 -4.92 -20.92 -15.74
C PRO A 21 -4.43 -21.20 -14.31
N PRO A 22 -5.17 -22.01 -13.54
CA PRO A 22 -4.79 -22.35 -12.17
C PRO A 22 -3.36 -22.89 -12.17
N SER A 23 -2.53 -22.25 -11.35
CA SER A 23 -1.09 -22.50 -11.25
C SER A 23 -0.75 -22.86 -9.82
N ALA A 24 0.20 -23.78 -9.64
CA ALA A 24 0.73 -24.10 -8.32
C ALA A 24 1.53 -22.94 -7.69
N VAL A 25 1.69 -21.81 -8.39
CA VAL A 25 2.48 -20.67 -7.95
C VAL A 25 1.57 -19.46 -7.71
N LEU A 26 1.60 -18.93 -6.50
CA LEU A 26 0.82 -17.77 -6.06
C LEU A 26 1.73 -16.57 -5.83
N TYR A 27 1.28 -15.42 -6.31
CA TYR A 27 1.75 -14.12 -5.86
C TYR A 27 0.92 -13.67 -4.66
N VAL A 28 1.57 -13.29 -3.57
CA VAL A 28 0.93 -12.88 -2.32
C VAL A 28 1.46 -11.50 -1.91
N ALA A 29 0.59 -10.49 -1.94
CA ALA A 29 0.89 -9.17 -1.41
C ALA A 29 0.41 -9.02 0.04
N ASN A 30 0.99 -8.04 0.75
CA ASN A 30 0.81 -7.83 2.18
C ASN A 30 1.33 -9.01 3.03
N CYS A 31 2.36 -9.68 2.52
CA CYS A 31 2.99 -10.83 3.13
C CYS A 31 4.50 -10.77 2.85
N GLY A 32 5.31 -10.85 3.90
CA GLY A 32 6.77 -10.80 3.83
C GLY A 32 7.43 -10.09 5.02
N PRO A 33 8.77 -10.10 5.08
CA PRO A 33 9.53 -9.63 6.25
C PRO A 33 9.33 -8.14 6.55
N ALA A 34 9.18 -7.28 5.52
CA ALA A 34 8.98 -5.85 5.71
C ALA A 34 7.61 -5.51 6.35
N VAL A 35 6.67 -6.44 6.32
CA VAL A 35 5.39 -6.34 7.03
C VAL A 35 5.34 -7.23 8.27
N GLY A 36 6.48 -7.76 8.72
CA GLY A 36 6.60 -8.56 9.94
C GLY A 36 6.09 -10.00 9.80
N VAL A 37 6.10 -10.57 8.60
CA VAL A 37 5.76 -11.99 8.35
C VAL A 37 7.01 -12.74 7.95
N THR A 38 7.36 -13.79 8.70
CA THR A 38 8.55 -14.60 8.45
C THR A 38 8.25 -15.74 7.48
N ASP A 39 9.30 -16.33 6.89
CA ASP A 39 9.15 -17.48 6.00
C ASP A 39 8.52 -18.70 6.71
N ALA A 40 8.77 -18.84 8.02
CA ALA A 40 8.15 -19.88 8.85
C ALA A 40 6.64 -19.67 9.00
N ASP A 41 6.19 -18.42 9.23
CA ASP A 41 4.77 -18.08 9.32
C ASP A 41 4.04 -18.38 8.01
N VAL A 42 4.68 -18.08 6.87
CA VAL A 42 4.16 -18.40 5.55
C VAL A 42 4.03 -19.90 5.37
N ARG A 43 5.07 -20.68 5.65
CA ARG A 43 5.02 -22.15 5.51
C ARG A 43 3.98 -22.77 6.42
N SER A 44 3.84 -22.28 7.66
CA SER A 44 2.80 -22.75 8.58
C SER A 44 1.40 -22.43 8.07
N THR A 45 1.17 -21.21 7.58
CA THR A 45 -0.16 -20.75 7.15
C THR A 45 -0.58 -21.41 5.84
N PHE A 46 0.31 -21.44 4.84
CA PHE A 46 0.03 -22.02 3.53
C PHE A 46 0.11 -23.54 3.53
N GLY A 47 0.91 -24.15 4.42
CA GLY A 47 1.03 -25.59 4.59
C GLY A 47 -0.26 -26.30 4.96
N ALA A 48 -1.23 -25.59 5.55
CA ALA A 48 -2.56 -26.12 5.85
C ALA A 48 -3.38 -26.52 4.59
N PHE A 49 -3.01 -25.99 3.42
CA PHE A 49 -3.69 -26.26 2.14
C PHE A 49 -2.96 -27.29 1.28
N GLY A 50 -1.70 -27.58 1.58
CA GLY A 50 -0.87 -28.53 0.85
C GLY A 50 0.62 -28.25 1.02
N GLU A 51 1.47 -29.13 0.49
CA GLU A 51 2.92 -29.03 0.64
C GLU A 51 3.49 -27.81 -0.10
N VAL A 52 4.17 -26.93 0.64
CA VAL A 52 4.81 -25.72 0.11
C VAL A 52 6.21 -26.08 -0.39
N ALA A 53 6.34 -26.25 -1.71
CA ALA A 53 7.61 -26.51 -2.40
C ALA A 53 8.62 -25.37 -2.26
N GLY A 54 8.16 -24.12 -2.09
CA GLY A 54 9.07 -23.00 -1.90
C GLY A 54 8.39 -21.67 -1.63
N VAL A 55 9.13 -20.77 -0.99
CA VAL A 55 8.75 -19.38 -0.75
C VAL A 55 9.93 -18.50 -1.16
N GLN A 56 9.65 -17.44 -1.92
CA GLN A 56 10.66 -16.50 -2.40
C GLN A 56 10.10 -15.08 -2.43
N ALA A 57 10.97 -14.07 -2.37
CA ALA A 57 10.54 -12.69 -2.54
C ALA A 57 10.01 -12.44 -3.96
N ALA A 58 8.89 -11.72 -4.08
CA ALA A 58 8.36 -11.33 -5.39
C ALA A 58 9.07 -10.10 -5.96
N ASP A 59 9.60 -9.25 -5.09
CA ASP A 59 10.35 -8.05 -5.39
C ASP A 59 11.20 -7.64 -4.18
N ASP A 60 11.96 -6.55 -4.32
CA ASP A 60 12.84 -6.02 -3.26
C ASP A 60 12.07 -5.27 -2.15
N SER A 61 10.73 -5.20 -2.23
CA SER A 61 9.94 -4.46 -1.24
C SER A 61 9.83 -5.17 0.11
N GLY A 62 10.11 -6.48 0.14
CA GLY A 62 9.92 -7.32 1.32
C GLY A 62 8.47 -7.43 1.82
N ALA A 63 7.49 -6.88 1.09
CA ALA A 63 6.07 -6.89 1.45
C ALA A 63 5.23 -7.80 0.53
N ARG A 64 5.89 -8.49 -0.41
CA ARG A 64 5.30 -9.39 -1.39
C ARG A 64 6.18 -10.61 -1.56
N ILE A 65 5.54 -11.77 -1.64
CA ILE A 65 6.22 -13.05 -1.82
C ILE A 65 5.56 -13.85 -2.94
N ILE A 66 6.29 -14.83 -3.44
CA ILE A 66 5.79 -15.91 -4.29
C ILE A 66 5.81 -17.19 -3.46
N VAL A 67 4.67 -17.87 -3.40
CA VAL A 67 4.51 -19.18 -2.75
C VAL A 67 4.29 -20.22 -3.84
N ARG A 68 5.08 -21.30 -3.83
CA ARG A 68 4.96 -22.43 -4.74
C ARG A 68 4.49 -23.65 -3.96
N PHE A 69 3.39 -24.24 -4.40
CA PHE A 69 2.90 -25.54 -3.95
C PHE A 69 3.42 -26.65 -4.85
N HIS A 70 3.42 -27.88 -4.34
CA HIS A 70 3.59 -29.08 -5.17
C HIS A 70 2.38 -29.31 -6.09
N GLU A 71 1.17 -29.12 -5.56
CA GLU A 71 -0.07 -29.35 -6.29
C GLU A 71 -0.81 -28.04 -6.62
N PRO A 72 -1.36 -27.88 -7.84
CA PRO A 72 -2.15 -26.70 -8.19
C PRO A 72 -3.47 -26.61 -7.41
N ALA A 73 -4.05 -27.75 -7.01
CA ALA A 73 -5.26 -27.78 -6.19
C ALA A 73 -5.05 -27.11 -4.81
N ALA A 74 -3.87 -27.31 -4.21
CA ALA A 74 -3.51 -26.64 -2.95
C ALA A 74 -3.43 -25.11 -3.10
N ALA A 75 -2.89 -24.63 -4.23
CA ALA A 75 -2.81 -23.21 -4.54
C ALA A 75 -4.20 -22.58 -4.73
N GLU A 76 -5.11 -23.29 -5.40
CA GLU A 76 -6.51 -22.87 -5.57
C GLU A 76 -7.24 -22.82 -4.22
N ALA A 77 -7.09 -23.85 -3.39
CA ALA A 77 -7.66 -23.90 -2.05
C ALA A 77 -7.14 -22.75 -1.16
N ALA A 78 -5.82 -22.50 -1.17
CA ALA A 78 -5.21 -21.40 -0.44
C ALA A 78 -5.69 -20.02 -0.93
N MET A 79 -5.80 -19.83 -2.26
CA MET A 79 -6.33 -18.58 -2.81
C MET A 79 -7.79 -18.38 -2.41
N ALA A 80 -8.63 -19.41 -2.55
CA ALA A 80 -10.02 -19.35 -2.13
C ALA A 80 -10.10 -19.02 -0.65
N ALA A 81 -9.31 -19.69 0.20
CA ALA A 81 -9.27 -19.55 1.67
C ALA A 81 -8.79 -18.18 2.17
N LEU A 82 -7.69 -17.67 1.63
CA LEU A 82 -6.96 -16.55 2.24
C LEU A 82 -7.12 -15.22 1.48
N HIS A 83 -7.55 -15.24 0.21
CA HIS A 83 -7.63 -14.01 -0.56
C HIS A 83 -8.72 -13.08 -0.03
N GLY A 84 -8.35 -11.83 0.28
CA GLY A 84 -9.29 -10.78 0.66
C GLY A 84 -9.91 -11.00 2.04
N ARG A 85 -9.44 -11.99 2.80
CA ARG A 85 -9.92 -12.31 4.15
C ARG A 85 -8.83 -12.07 5.20
N PRO A 86 -9.20 -11.61 6.41
CA PRO A 86 -8.27 -11.54 7.53
C PRO A 86 -7.70 -12.93 7.86
N CYS A 87 -6.40 -13.00 8.08
CA CYS A 87 -5.72 -14.23 8.47
C CYS A 87 -5.17 -14.08 9.90
N ASP A 88 -5.77 -14.79 10.86
CA ASP A 88 -5.41 -14.70 12.28
C ASP A 88 -3.97 -15.17 12.54
N LEU A 89 -3.53 -16.20 11.83
CA LEU A 89 -2.14 -16.70 11.87
C LEU A 89 -1.11 -15.65 11.44
N LEU A 90 -1.55 -14.63 10.69
CA LEU A 90 -0.72 -13.50 10.25
C LEU A 90 -1.15 -12.20 10.93
N ALA A 91 -1.63 -12.29 12.18
CA ALA A 91 -2.10 -11.19 13.01
C ALA A 91 -3.20 -10.34 12.32
N GLY A 92 -4.22 -11.02 11.79
CA GLY A 92 -5.41 -10.42 11.20
C GLY A 92 -5.17 -9.77 9.83
N ARG A 93 -4.02 -10.01 9.19
CA ARG A 93 -3.69 -9.38 7.90
C ARG A 93 -4.59 -9.91 6.79
N VAL A 94 -5.06 -9.00 5.95
CA VAL A 94 -5.76 -9.33 4.70
C VAL A 94 -4.74 -9.52 3.60
N LEU A 95 -4.69 -10.73 3.02
CA LEU A 95 -3.78 -11.06 1.93
C LEU A 95 -4.41 -10.81 0.56
N HIS A 96 -3.62 -10.26 -0.37
CA HIS A 96 -4.04 -10.16 -1.76
C HIS A 96 -3.29 -11.18 -2.61
N ILE A 97 -4.00 -12.21 -3.07
CA ILE A 97 -3.46 -13.38 -3.71
C ILE A 97 -3.90 -13.40 -5.18
N ARG A 98 -2.95 -13.70 -6.07
CA ARG A 98 -3.16 -13.90 -7.50
C ARG A 98 -2.31 -15.07 -7.97
N TYR A 99 -2.69 -15.73 -9.06
CA TYR A 99 -1.78 -16.67 -9.70
C TYR A 99 -0.56 -15.92 -10.22
N SER A 100 0.62 -16.46 -9.95
CA SER A 100 1.87 -15.85 -10.40
C SER A 100 2.04 -16.09 -11.90
N VAL A 101 2.31 -15.03 -12.64
CA VAL A 101 2.70 -15.10 -14.05
C VAL A 101 4.22 -14.94 -14.11
N PRO A 102 4.97 -15.86 -14.76
CA PRO A 102 6.40 -15.68 -14.97
C PRO A 102 6.67 -14.40 -15.76
N VAL A 103 7.32 -13.43 -15.12
CA VAL A 103 7.77 -12.20 -15.79
C VAL A 103 9.29 -12.28 -15.92
N LYS A 104 9.82 -12.02 -17.11
CA LYS A 104 11.28 -11.86 -17.28
C LYS A 104 11.75 -10.76 -16.32
N PRO A 105 12.83 -10.99 -15.54
CA PRO A 105 13.35 -9.95 -14.65
C PRO A 105 13.57 -8.67 -15.44
N LYS A 106 12.87 -7.59 -15.07
CA LYS A 106 13.17 -6.29 -15.64
C LYS A 106 14.59 -5.94 -15.22
N ALA A 107 15.47 -5.68 -16.19
CA ALA A 107 16.78 -5.13 -15.90
C ALA A 107 16.60 -3.92 -14.98
N ARG A 108 17.23 -3.94 -13.81
CA ARG A 108 17.15 -2.82 -12.88
C ARG A 108 17.74 -1.60 -13.61
N PRO A 109 16.98 -0.52 -13.82
CA PRO A 109 17.62 0.73 -14.21
C PRO A 109 18.52 1.12 -13.05
N GLY A 110 19.84 0.98 -13.24
CA GLY A 110 20.88 1.29 -12.25
C GLY A 110 21.07 2.80 -12.06
N GLY A 111 19.98 3.56 -12.00
CA GLY A 111 19.99 5.00 -11.82
C GLY A 111 19.61 5.37 -10.41
N SER A 112 20.46 6.13 -9.73
CA SER A 112 20.02 7.00 -8.64
C SER A 112 18.91 7.90 -9.20
N VAL A 113 17.72 7.88 -8.58
CA VAL A 113 16.68 8.83 -8.95
C VAL A 113 17.15 10.20 -8.49
N PRO A 114 17.25 11.21 -9.38
CA PRO A 114 17.65 12.55 -8.97
C PRO A 114 16.68 13.07 -7.91
N VAL A 115 17.23 13.53 -6.78
CA VAL A 115 16.47 14.12 -5.67
C VAL A 115 16.63 15.62 -5.75
N ALA A 116 15.50 16.33 -5.82
CA ALA A 116 15.50 17.79 -5.79
C ALA A 116 15.69 18.31 -4.35
N HIS A 117 16.59 19.26 -4.16
CA HIS A 117 16.79 19.96 -2.89
C HIS A 117 16.18 21.37 -2.87
N ALA A 118 15.70 21.86 -4.01
CA ALA A 118 14.96 23.12 -4.13
C ALA A 118 13.69 22.95 -4.98
N ALA A 119 12.65 23.75 -4.70
CA ALA A 119 11.43 23.73 -5.49
C ALA A 119 11.65 24.13 -6.97
N SER A 120 12.63 25.01 -7.24
CA SER A 120 13.02 25.41 -8.58
C SER A 120 13.56 24.26 -9.43
N GLU A 121 14.20 23.27 -8.82
CA GLU A 121 14.74 22.09 -9.51
C GLU A 121 13.63 21.17 -10.03
N LEU A 122 12.43 21.24 -9.44
CA LEU A 122 11.28 20.44 -9.88
C LEU A 122 10.63 21.00 -11.14
N GLY A 123 10.72 22.31 -11.38
CA GLY A 123 10.07 22.97 -12.51
C GLY A 123 8.55 22.86 -12.51
N ILE A 124 7.93 22.56 -11.37
CA ILE A 124 6.47 22.39 -11.24
C ILE A 124 5.86 23.73 -10.78
N PRO A 125 5.02 24.38 -11.61
CA PRO A 125 4.35 25.62 -11.23
C PRO A 125 3.49 25.44 -9.97
N GLY A 126 3.53 26.43 -9.05
CA GLY A 126 2.72 26.44 -7.82
C GLY A 126 3.31 25.68 -6.62
N ILE A 127 4.48 25.02 -6.79
CA ILE A 127 5.20 24.38 -5.68
C ILE A 127 6.28 25.34 -5.14
N TYR A 128 6.24 25.58 -3.82
CA TYR A 128 7.25 26.36 -3.11
C TYR A 128 7.77 25.57 -1.90
N MET A 129 9.06 25.71 -1.61
CA MET A 129 9.70 25.10 -0.43
C MET A 129 10.24 26.21 0.47
N VAL A 130 9.69 26.29 1.68
CA VAL A 130 10.18 27.21 2.71
C VAL A 130 11.10 26.42 3.64
N GLN A 131 12.37 26.82 3.69
CA GLN A 131 13.36 26.22 4.59
C GLN A 131 13.25 26.84 5.97
N GLU A 132 13.49 26.04 7.01
CA GLU A 132 13.46 26.47 8.42
C GLU A 132 12.15 27.20 8.80
N PHE A 133 11.02 26.70 8.30
CA PHE A 133 9.68 27.27 8.58
C PHE A 133 9.32 27.23 10.07
N VAL A 134 9.87 26.26 10.82
CA VAL A 134 9.76 26.15 12.27
C VAL A 134 11.15 26.14 12.89
N THR A 135 11.26 26.68 14.09
CA THR A 135 12.48 26.60 14.90
C THR A 135 12.71 25.18 15.44
N ALA A 136 13.93 24.88 15.88
CA ALA A 136 14.27 23.60 16.49
C ALA A 136 13.45 23.29 17.76
N ALA A 137 13.11 24.33 18.53
CA ALA A 137 12.30 24.18 19.74
C ALA A 137 10.84 23.85 19.40
N GLU A 138 10.25 24.56 18.43
CA GLU A 138 8.90 24.30 17.94
C GLU A 138 8.79 22.92 17.28
N GLU A 139 9.78 22.49 16.50
CA GLU A 139 9.84 21.13 15.93
C GLU A 139 9.76 20.07 17.04
N GLN A 140 10.54 20.23 18.11
CA GLN A 140 10.54 19.29 19.23
C GLN A 140 9.21 19.26 19.98
N GLU A 141 8.60 20.44 20.19
CA GLU A 141 7.28 20.57 20.80
C GLU A 141 6.21 19.86 19.94
N LEU A 142 6.18 20.12 18.63
CA LEU A 142 5.24 19.53 17.69
C LEU A 142 5.38 17.99 17.62
N LEU A 143 6.62 17.49 17.55
CA LEU A 143 6.88 16.05 17.57
C LEU A 143 6.38 15.41 18.86
N SER A 144 6.67 16.02 20.02
CA SER A 144 6.20 15.52 21.31
C SER A 144 4.67 15.51 21.41
N ALA A 145 4.02 16.56 20.90
CA ALA A 145 2.57 16.69 20.90
C ALA A 145 1.92 15.59 20.03
N VAL A 146 2.48 15.30 18.85
CA VAL A 146 2.00 14.26 17.94
C VAL A 146 2.27 12.86 18.49
N ASP A 147 3.47 12.59 19.00
CA ASP A 147 3.84 11.26 19.51
C ASP A 147 3.07 10.86 20.78
N SER A 148 2.63 11.83 21.59
CA SER A 148 1.83 11.59 22.80
C SER A 148 0.41 11.05 22.53
N LYS A 149 -0.05 11.11 21.28
CA LYS A 149 -1.42 10.76 20.92
C LYS A 149 -1.54 9.31 20.44
N THR A 150 -2.78 8.82 20.38
CA THR A 150 -3.07 7.49 19.88
C THR A 150 -2.86 7.40 18.36
N TRP A 151 -2.09 6.40 17.95
CA TRP A 151 -1.79 6.13 16.54
C TRP A 151 -2.64 4.99 15.99
N LYS A 152 -3.18 5.16 14.77
CA LYS A 152 -3.76 4.05 13.99
C LYS A 152 -2.64 3.35 13.22
N ARG A 153 -2.53 2.03 13.35
CA ARG A 153 -1.53 1.25 12.62
C ARG A 153 -2.15 0.71 11.33
N LEU A 154 -1.60 1.14 10.20
CA LEU A 154 -1.81 0.51 8.89
C LEU A 154 -0.67 -0.46 8.61
N ALA A 155 -0.85 -1.31 7.59
CA ALA A 155 0.11 -2.37 7.24
C ALA A 155 1.57 -1.93 7.07
N LYS A 156 1.84 -0.66 6.71
CA LYS A 156 3.19 -0.14 6.46
C LYS A 156 3.54 1.13 7.24
N ARG A 157 2.61 1.71 7.99
CA ARG A 157 2.80 3.02 8.64
C ARG A 157 1.81 3.23 9.78
N ARG A 158 2.17 4.13 10.69
CA ARG A 158 1.23 4.71 11.66
C ARG A 158 0.63 5.99 11.09
N VAL A 159 -0.65 6.22 11.33
CA VAL A 159 -1.40 7.37 10.83
C VAL A 159 -2.20 7.97 11.98
N GLN A 160 -2.28 9.30 12.00
CA GLN A 160 -3.16 10.05 12.88
C GLN A 160 -3.95 11.05 12.03
N HIS A 161 -5.26 11.16 12.28
CA HIS A 161 -6.12 12.12 11.61
C HIS A 161 -6.54 13.21 12.61
N TYR A 162 -6.66 14.44 12.12
CA TYR A 162 -7.13 15.59 12.88
C TYR A 162 -8.33 16.22 12.16
N GLY A 163 -9.36 16.61 12.90
CA GLY A 163 -10.61 17.15 12.33
C GLY A 163 -11.54 16.05 11.80
N TYR A 164 -11.22 15.49 10.63
CA TYR A 164 -12.02 14.45 9.97
C TYR A 164 -11.26 13.14 9.87
N GLU A 165 -11.97 12.03 10.07
CA GLU A 165 -11.41 10.71 9.88
C GLU A 165 -11.49 10.27 8.41
N PHE A 166 -10.35 9.93 7.82
CA PHE A 166 -10.32 9.17 6.58
C PHE A 166 -10.61 7.69 6.85
N LEU A 167 -11.76 7.21 6.36
CA LEU A 167 -12.14 5.81 6.47
C LEU A 167 -11.45 5.01 5.36
N TYR A 168 -10.56 4.10 5.73
CA TYR A 168 -9.87 3.21 4.80
C TYR A 168 -10.70 1.98 4.42
N GLU A 169 -11.75 1.68 5.19
CA GLU A 169 -12.71 0.63 4.87
C GLU A 169 -13.75 1.15 3.88
N VAL A 170 -13.38 1.16 2.59
CA VAL A 170 -14.35 1.29 1.51
C VAL A 170 -14.38 -0.04 0.77
N SER A 171 -15.23 -0.96 1.21
CA SER A 171 -15.78 -1.95 0.27
C SER A 171 -16.41 -1.17 -0.88
N SER A 172 -16.18 -1.60 -2.10
CA SER A 172 -16.41 -0.91 -3.39
C SER A 172 -17.83 -0.41 -3.71
N THR A 173 -18.71 -0.24 -2.72
CA THR A 173 -20.15 0.01 -2.89
C THR A 173 -20.67 1.34 -2.38
N LEU A 174 -19.88 2.19 -1.71
CA LEU A 174 -20.35 3.52 -1.27
C LEU A 174 -19.28 4.63 -1.39
N GLN A 175 -18.67 4.80 -2.58
CA GLN A 175 -17.93 6.04 -2.88
C GLN A 175 -18.90 7.10 -3.41
N GLY A 176 -19.67 7.69 -2.50
CA GLY A 176 -20.75 8.61 -2.84
C GLY A 176 -21.09 9.60 -1.72
N MET A 177 -20.12 10.04 -0.92
CA MET A 177 -20.29 11.25 -0.11
C MET A 177 -19.08 12.15 -0.25
N LEU A 178 -19.15 12.89 -1.36
CA LEU A 178 -18.77 14.28 -1.52
C LEU A 178 -18.29 14.95 -0.22
N ILE A 179 -16.98 15.20 -0.15
CA ILE A 179 -16.43 16.27 0.69
C ILE A 179 -17.11 17.57 0.19
N ARG A 180 -18.12 18.07 0.91
CA ARG A 180 -18.69 19.39 0.64
C ARG A 180 -17.72 20.44 1.20
N SER A 181 -17.15 21.22 0.27
CA SER A 181 -16.59 22.58 0.41
C SER A 181 -17.12 23.35 1.64
N SER A 182 -16.37 24.18 2.37
CA SER A 182 -15.38 25.17 1.92
C SER A 182 -14.39 25.47 3.06
N SER A 183 -13.11 25.17 2.85
CA SER A 183 -11.90 25.72 3.49
C SER A 183 -10.85 24.61 3.55
N TRP A 184 -9.83 24.76 2.70
CA TRP A 184 -8.70 23.85 2.64
C TRP A 184 -7.70 24.26 3.69
N VAL A 185 -7.68 23.56 4.83
CA VAL A 185 -6.52 23.58 5.72
C VAL A 185 -6.30 22.16 6.25
N ASN A 186 -5.07 21.68 6.04
CA ASN A 186 -4.42 20.52 6.67
C ASN A 186 -4.84 19.11 6.24
N CYS A 187 -4.08 18.59 5.28
CA CYS A 187 -3.76 17.16 5.23
C CYS A 187 -2.22 17.03 5.33
N LEU A 188 -1.69 17.06 6.56
CA LEU A 188 -0.26 16.88 6.79
C LEU A 188 0.05 15.37 6.89
N LEU A 189 0.56 14.78 5.82
CA LEU A 189 1.18 13.45 5.86
C LEU A 189 2.59 13.60 6.45
N LEU A 190 2.72 13.45 7.77
CA LEU A 190 4.02 13.43 8.44
C LEU A 190 4.72 12.08 8.21
N PHE A 191 5.59 12.02 7.21
CA PHE A 191 6.71 11.09 7.24
C PHE A 191 7.79 11.68 8.15
N GLN A 192 8.35 10.89 9.06
CA GLN A 192 9.44 11.32 9.93
C GLN A 192 10.73 11.57 9.15
N LEU A 193 10.77 12.70 8.46
CA LEU A 193 11.96 13.36 7.92
C LEU A 193 11.75 14.82 8.29
N SER A 194 12.41 15.27 9.36
CA SER A 194 12.45 16.63 9.93
C SER A 194 11.39 17.64 9.43
N LEU A 195 10.59 18.15 10.38
CA LEU A 195 9.54 19.16 10.13
C LEU A 195 10.09 20.51 9.62
N ARG A 196 11.41 20.68 9.55
CA ARG A 196 12.06 21.92 9.09
C ARG A 196 11.87 22.21 7.60
N ARG A 197 11.35 21.27 6.82
CA ARG A 197 11.02 21.47 5.41
C ARG A 197 9.52 21.29 5.18
N LEU A 198 8.80 22.40 5.05
CA LEU A 198 7.39 22.39 4.67
C LEU A 198 7.27 22.62 3.16
N LEU A 199 6.68 21.65 2.45
CA LEU A 199 6.30 21.81 1.04
C LEU A 199 4.90 22.43 0.99
N LEU A 200 4.77 23.62 0.41
CA LEU A 200 3.49 24.33 0.29
C LEU A 200 2.97 24.23 -1.15
N PHE A 201 1.68 23.92 -1.30
CA PHE A 201 0.95 24.01 -2.56
C PHE A 201 0.02 25.21 -2.49
N LEU A 202 0.20 26.18 -3.40
CA LEU A 202 -0.79 27.22 -3.65
C LEU A 202 -1.55 26.82 -4.93
N VAL A 203 -2.86 26.58 -4.79
CA VAL A 203 -3.78 26.40 -5.92
C VAL A 203 -4.22 27.76 -6.43
#